data_AF-A0A832WBQ0-F1
#
_entry.id   AF-A0A832WBQ0-F1
#
_cell.length_a   1.000
_cell.length_b   1.000
_cell.length_c   1.000
_cell.angle_alpha   90.00
_cell.angle_beta   90.00
_cell.angle_gamma   90.00
#
_symmetry.space_group_name_H-M   'P 1'
#
loop_
_entity.id
_entity.type
_entity.pdbx_description
1 polymer ?
#
loop_
_entity_poly.entity_id
_entity_poly.type
_entity_poly.pdbx_seq_one_letter_code
_entity_poly.pdbx_strand_id
1 'polypeptide(L)'
;PVPRIFFSHILFHFPYAQKTTFRKKFQKIPWSKSKESFKKWSEGETGFPIVDAGMRQLNQTGFMHNRVRMVVASFLTKDLHMDWKLGEKYFEEKLIDHDPAVNSGNWQWAASTGCDSVPYFRIFNPWRQQERFDLNCDYIKKWIPELEKVEPKIIHKLWEKFPEDLEYPKPMLIHKIEAEKTKLIFKSQK
;
A
#
# COMPACT_ATOMS: atom_id res chain seq x y z
N PRO A 1 -11.21 -9.49 -1.86
CA PRO A 1 -11.36 -8.44 -2.90
C PRO A 1 -12.84 -8.17 -3.13
N VAL A 2 -13.23 -6.91 -3.25
CA VAL A 2 -14.61 -6.55 -3.59
C VAL A 2 -14.83 -6.91 -5.08
N PRO A 3 -15.96 -7.53 -5.48
CA PRO A 3 -16.14 -8.04 -6.84
C PRO A 3 -16.12 -6.92 -7.90
N ARG A 4 -15.60 -7.22 -9.10
CA ARG A 4 -15.58 -6.30 -10.27
C ARG A 4 -16.94 -5.64 -10.54
N ILE A 5 -18.01 -6.44 -10.49
CA ILE A 5 -19.39 -6.00 -10.74
C ILE A 5 -19.82 -4.89 -9.78
N PHE A 6 -19.40 -4.96 -8.51
CA PHE A 6 -19.75 -3.97 -7.51
C PHE A 6 -19.15 -2.59 -7.83
N PHE A 7 -17.87 -2.53 -8.23
CA PHE A 7 -17.23 -1.27 -8.59
C PHE A 7 -17.77 -0.69 -9.90
N SER A 8 -18.09 -1.54 -10.89
CA SER A 8 -18.75 -1.11 -12.12
C SER A 8 -20.13 -0.49 -11.84
N HIS A 9 -20.92 -1.08 -10.94
CA HIS A 9 -22.21 -0.51 -10.53
C HIS A 9 -22.04 0.83 -9.80
N ILE A 10 -21.07 0.96 -8.88
CA ILE A 10 -20.81 2.24 -8.19
C ILE A 10 -20.43 3.33 -9.19
N LEU A 11 -19.54 3.06 -10.14
CA LEU A 11 -19.12 4.05 -11.14
C LEU A 11 -20.23 4.42 -12.10
N PHE A 12 -21.09 3.47 -12.46
CA PHE A 12 -22.28 3.76 -13.27
C PHE A 12 -23.23 4.74 -12.58
N HIS A 13 -23.50 4.54 -11.28
CA HIS A 13 -24.40 5.42 -10.52
C HIS A 13 -23.74 6.71 -10.01
N PHE A 14 -22.43 6.69 -9.77
CA PHE A 14 -21.67 7.81 -9.20
C PHE A 14 -20.37 8.07 -9.98
N PRO A 15 -20.44 8.55 -11.22
CA PRO A 15 -19.26 8.75 -12.07
C PRO A 15 -18.25 9.76 -11.49
N TYR A 16 -18.70 10.69 -10.63
CA TYR A 16 -17.81 11.61 -9.92
C TYR A 16 -16.86 10.91 -8.94
N ALA A 17 -17.19 9.70 -8.49
CA ALA A 17 -16.38 8.91 -7.57
C ALA A 17 -15.05 8.48 -8.18
N GLN A 18 -14.93 8.49 -9.51
CA GLN A 18 -13.66 8.27 -10.20
C GLN A 18 -12.68 9.42 -9.99
N LYS A 19 -13.18 10.67 -9.98
CA LYS A 19 -12.35 11.88 -9.93
C LYS A 19 -12.18 12.44 -8.52
N THR A 20 -13.06 12.05 -7.60
CA THR A 20 -13.12 12.62 -6.25
C THR A 20 -13.33 11.53 -5.21
N THR A 21 -12.78 11.76 -4.02
CA THR A 21 -13.05 10.93 -2.84
C THR A 21 -14.56 10.86 -2.61
N PHE A 22 -15.12 9.64 -2.63
CA PHE A 22 -16.56 9.39 -2.51
C PHE A 22 -17.19 10.07 -1.28
N ARG A 23 -16.51 9.97 -0.13
CA ARG A 23 -16.94 10.63 1.12
C ARG A 23 -16.41 12.05 1.22
N LYS A 24 -17.30 13.04 1.08
CA LYS A 24 -16.94 14.48 1.15
C LYS A 24 -16.10 14.85 2.38
N LYS A 25 -16.35 14.26 3.56
CA LYS A 25 -15.58 14.51 4.79
C LYS A 25 -14.07 14.22 4.66
N PHE A 26 -13.68 13.31 3.77
CA PHE A 26 -12.28 12.92 3.58
C PHE A 26 -11.60 13.65 2.41
N GLN A 27 -12.28 14.61 1.76
CA GLN A 27 -11.68 15.44 0.71
C GLN A 27 -10.67 16.46 1.25
N LYS A 28 -10.73 16.77 2.56
CA LYS A 28 -9.86 17.76 3.22
C LYS A 28 -8.71 17.15 4.02
N ILE A 29 -8.43 15.86 3.83
CA ILE A 29 -7.28 15.22 4.49
C ILE A 29 -5.99 15.92 4.03
N PRO A 30 -5.14 16.37 4.96
CA PRO A 30 -3.87 17.02 4.63
C PRO A 30 -2.83 15.97 4.22
N TRP A 31 -2.93 15.47 2.99
CA TRP A 31 -1.98 14.49 2.45
C TRP A 31 -0.57 15.07 2.36
N SER A 32 0.42 14.22 2.69
CA SER A 32 1.84 14.48 2.50
C SER A 32 2.17 14.67 1.03
N LYS A 33 3.07 15.62 0.74
CA LYS A 33 3.57 15.93 -0.61
C LYS A 33 5.04 15.54 -0.78
N SER A 34 5.57 14.68 0.09
CA SER A 34 6.98 14.26 0.06
C SER A 34 7.30 13.49 -1.22
N LYS A 35 7.98 14.14 -2.16
CA LYS A 35 8.41 13.49 -3.42
C LYS A 35 9.40 12.36 -3.17
N GLU A 36 10.26 12.51 -2.16
CA GLU A 36 11.26 11.50 -1.81
C GLU A 36 10.60 10.21 -1.30
N SER A 37 9.63 10.33 -0.39
CA SER A 37 8.92 9.17 0.14
C SER A 37 8.11 8.44 -0.95
N PHE A 38 7.54 9.20 -1.90
CA PHE A 38 6.83 8.62 -3.04
C PHE A 38 7.79 7.89 -3.97
N LYS A 39 8.97 8.47 -4.23
CA LYS A 39 10.02 7.85 -5.04
C LYS A 39 10.46 6.52 -4.44
N LYS A 40 10.81 6.49 -3.16
CA LYS A 40 11.18 5.26 -2.43
C LYS A 40 10.07 4.19 -2.48
N TRP A 41 8.81 4.59 -2.33
CA TRP A 41 7.67 3.68 -2.50
C TRP A 41 7.57 3.15 -3.93
N SER A 42 7.66 4.02 -4.92
CA SER A 42 7.53 3.65 -6.34
C SER A 42 8.65 2.73 -6.81
N GLU A 43 9.86 2.89 -6.28
CA GLU A 43 11.05 2.11 -6.65
C GLU A 43 11.21 0.81 -5.83
N GLY A 44 10.48 0.69 -4.70
CA GLY A 44 10.59 -0.46 -3.81
C GLY A 44 11.86 -0.41 -2.94
N GLU A 45 12.10 0.76 -2.33
CA GLU A 45 13.22 1.08 -1.43
C GLU A 45 12.73 1.64 -0.08
N THR A 46 11.56 1.19 0.39
CA THR A 46 10.96 1.66 1.64
C THR A 46 11.61 1.04 2.88
N GLY A 47 12.33 -0.07 2.71
CA GLY A 47 12.85 -0.89 3.81
C GLY A 47 11.78 -1.78 4.45
N PHE A 48 10.62 -1.93 3.81
CA PHE A 48 9.56 -2.88 4.19
C PHE A 48 9.49 -4.00 3.14
N PRO A 49 10.01 -5.20 3.43
CA PRO A 49 10.26 -6.22 2.41
C PRO A 49 9.05 -6.60 1.55
N ILE A 50 7.87 -6.75 2.14
CA ILE A 50 6.66 -7.09 1.38
C ILE A 50 6.13 -5.95 0.51
N VAL A 51 6.37 -4.70 0.91
CA VAL A 51 6.01 -3.53 0.12
C VAL A 51 6.97 -3.43 -1.06
N ASP A 52 8.27 -3.51 -0.77
CA ASP A 52 9.33 -3.41 -1.76
C ASP A 52 9.27 -4.54 -2.78
N ALA A 53 9.04 -5.79 -2.35
CA ALA A 53 8.84 -6.93 -3.23
C ALA A 53 7.64 -6.72 -4.17
N GLY A 54 6.54 -6.15 -3.64
CA GLY A 54 5.38 -5.78 -4.43
C GLY A 54 5.71 -4.76 -5.52
N MET A 55 6.34 -3.66 -5.14
CA MET A 55 6.66 -2.57 -6.06
C MET A 55 7.70 -2.99 -7.10
N ARG A 56 8.70 -3.79 -6.72
CA ARG A 56 9.66 -4.40 -7.66
C ARG A 56 8.97 -5.38 -8.61
N GLN A 57 8.05 -6.22 -8.13
CA GLN A 57 7.24 -7.10 -8.99
C GLN A 57 6.46 -6.29 -10.04
N LEU A 58 5.76 -5.24 -9.61
CA LEU A 58 4.97 -4.37 -10.48
C LEU A 58 5.84 -3.76 -11.58
N ASN A 59 6.99 -3.21 -11.20
CA ASN A 59 7.88 -2.53 -12.13
C ASN A 59 8.54 -3.47 -13.14
N GLN A 60 8.82 -4.71 -12.75
CA GLN A 60 9.47 -5.68 -13.63
C GLN A 60 8.48 -6.43 -14.53
N THR A 61 7.25 -6.69 -14.04
CA THR A 61 6.31 -7.59 -14.74
C THR A 61 5.03 -6.93 -15.22
N GLY A 62 4.68 -5.75 -14.70
CA GLY A 62 3.37 -5.14 -14.91
C GLY A 62 2.22 -5.86 -14.20
N PHE A 63 2.52 -6.78 -13.29
CA PHE A 63 1.55 -7.47 -12.46
C PHE A 63 1.91 -7.34 -10.97
N MET A 64 0.91 -7.39 -10.10
CA MET A 64 1.13 -7.48 -8.66
C MET A 64 0.05 -8.35 -8.04
N HIS A 65 0.42 -9.27 -7.15
CA HIS A 65 -0.59 -10.12 -6.50
C HIS A 65 -1.60 -9.28 -5.70
N ASN A 66 -2.89 -9.62 -5.78
CA ASN A 66 -3.98 -8.83 -5.18
C ASN A 66 -3.81 -8.55 -3.68
N ARG A 67 -3.30 -9.52 -2.91
CA ARG A 67 -2.99 -9.29 -1.48
C ARG A 67 -1.94 -8.20 -1.32
N VAL A 68 -0.90 -8.21 -2.14
CA VAL A 68 0.21 -7.26 -2.08
C VAL A 68 -0.25 -5.88 -2.54
N ARG A 69 -1.12 -5.79 -3.57
CA ARG A 69 -1.80 -4.54 -3.96
C ARG A 69 -2.48 -3.85 -2.76
N MET A 70 -3.16 -4.62 -1.91
CA MET A 70 -3.78 -4.08 -0.70
C MET A 70 -2.77 -3.55 0.32
N VAL A 71 -1.63 -4.25 0.49
CA VAL A 71 -0.58 -3.86 1.44
C VAL A 71 0.12 -2.59 0.98
N VAL A 72 0.56 -2.52 -0.29
CA VAL A 72 1.27 -1.34 -0.81
C VAL A 72 0.37 -0.11 -0.86
N ALA A 73 -0.93 -0.28 -1.16
CA ALA A 73 -1.90 0.81 -1.15
C ALA A 73 -2.20 1.31 0.27
N SER A 74 -2.31 0.40 1.24
CA SER A 74 -2.41 0.77 2.65
C SER A 74 -1.15 1.51 3.10
N PHE A 75 0.03 1.05 2.71
CA PHE A 75 1.28 1.70 3.09
C PHE A 75 1.37 3.13 2.54
N LEU A 76 1.07 3.33 1.26
CA LEU A 76 1.05 4.67 0.66
C LEU A 76 0.11 5.63 1.40
N THR A 77 -1.11 5.17 1.71
CA THR A 77 -2.15 6.04 2.27
C THR A 77 -2.12 6.19 3.78
N LYS A 78 -1.61 5.18 4.52
CA LYS A 78 -1.68 5.10 5.99
C LYS A 78 -0.32 5.24 6.66
N ASP A 79 0.77 4.86 5.99
CA ASP A 79 2.13 4.98 6.52
C ASP A 79 2.83 6.22 5.95
N LEU A 80 2.71 6.47 4.64
CA LEU A 80 3.28 7.67 4.00
C LEU A 80 2.34 8.87 4.01
N HIS A 81 1.08 8.66 4.42
CA HIS A 81 0.03 9.68 4.44
C HIS A 81 -0.12 10.40 3.09
N MET A 82 0.00 9.68 1.98
CA MET A 82 -0.10 10.26 0.63
C MET A 82 -1.49 10.08 0.03
N ASP A 83 -1.83 10.98 -0.90
CA ASP A 83 -3.08 10.90 -1.65
C ASP A 83 -3.10 9.61 -2.48
N TRP A 84 -4.15 8.83 -2.32
CA TRP A 84 -4.36 7.56 -3.01
C TRP A 84 -4.37 7.73 -4.53
N LYS A 85 -4.74 8.92 -5.04
CA LYS A 85 -4.71 9.25 -6.47
C LYS A 85 -3.31 9.15 -7.08
N LEU A 86 -2.27 9.42 -6.29
CA LEU A 86 -0.88 9.26 -6.76
C LEU A 86 -0.56 7.79 -7.02
N GLY A 87 -1.01 6.91 -6.13
CA GLY A 87 -0.86 5.47 -6.29
C GLY A 87 -1.74 4.90 -7.40
N GLU A 88 -2.98 5.38 -7.52
CA GLU A 88 -3.89 5.01 -8.61
C GLU A 88 -3.28 5.30 -9.98
N LYS A 89 -2.77 6.52 -10.17
CA LYS A 89 -2.09 6.93 -11.41
C LYS A 89 -0.85 6.08 -11.69
N TYR A 90 -0.04 5.81 -10.65
CA TYR A 90 1.14 4.95 -10.81
C TYR A 90 0.76 3.52 -11.24
N PHE A 91 -0.32 2.98 -10.67
CA PHE A 91 -0.83 1.66 -11.02
C PHE A 91 -1.41 1.62 -12.43
N GLU A 92 -2.08 2.67 -12.87
CA GLU A 92 -2.58 2.82 -14.25
C GLU A 92 -1.44 2.80 -15.28
N GLU A 93 -0.31 3.43 -14.97
CA GLU A 93 0.86 3.46 -15.86
C GLU A 93 1.63 2.13 -15.92
N LYS A 94 1.48 1.25 -14.92
CA LYS A 94 2.28 0.03 -14.78
C LYS A 94 1.52 -1.28 -14.96
N LEU A 95 0.25 -1.34 -14.57
CA LEU A 95 -0.51 -2.59 -14.57
C LEU A 95 -0.99 -2.96 -15.97
N ILE A 96 -0.62 -4.17 -16.40
CA ILE A 96 -1.10 -4.75 -17.67
C ILE A 96 -2.59 -5.14 -17.56
N ASP A 97 -3.03 -5.54 -16.36
CA ASP A 97 -4.42 -5.92 -16.06
C ASP A 97 -5.25 -4.74 -15.51
N HIS A 98 -4.89 -3.51 -15.88
CA HIS A 98 -5.58 -2.33 -15.39
C HIS A 98 -7.06 -2.30 -15.83
N ASP A 99 -7.96 -2.29 -14.85
CA ASP A 99 -9.38 -1.97 -15.02
C ASP A 99 -9.66 -0.71 -14.20
N PRO A 100 -10.02 0.44 -14.83
CA PRO A 100 -10.22 1.71 -14.14
C PRO A 100 -11.21 1.63 -12.98
N ALA A 101 -12.23 0.78 -13.08
CA ALA A 101 -13.23 0.65 -12.04
C ALA A 101 -12.71 -0.11 -10.83
N VAL A 102 -12.03 -1.22 -11.07
CA VAL A 102 -11.42 -2.04 -10.00
C VAL A 102 -10.26 -1.31 -9.34
N ASN A 103 -9.45 -0.58 -10.12
CA ASN A 103 -8.31 0.17 -9.59
C ASN A 103 -8.79 1.29 -8.65
N SER A 104 -9.68 2.18 -9.11
CA SER A 104 -10.19 3.28 -8.30
C SER A 104 -10.91 2.79 -7.04
N GLY A 105 -11.72 1.73 -7.19
CA GLY A 105 -12.42 1.10 -6.09
C GLY A 105 -11.50 0.54 -4.99
N ASN A 106 -10.45 -0.17 -5.39
CA ASN A 106 -9.47 -0.73 -4.45
C ASN A 106 -8.64 0.34 -3.74
N TRP A 107 -8.24 1.40 -4.46
CA TRP A 107 -7.52 2.53 -3.87
C TRP A 107 -8.37 3.30 -2.86
N GLN A 108 -9.63 3.57 -3.19
CA GLN A 108 -10.57 4.19 -2.25
C GLN A 108 -10.89 3.32 -1.04
N TRP A 109 -10.94 1.99 -1.24
CA TRP A 109 -11.10 1.04 -0.14
C TRP A 109 -9.88 1.04 0.79
N ALA A 110 -8.66 0.98 0.24
CA ALA A 110 -7.41 1.05 1.00
C ALA A 110 -7.26 2.37 1.77
N ALA A 111 -7.62 3.49 1.13
CA ALA A 111 -7.63 4.81 1.76
C ALA A 111 -8.75 4.98 2.81
N SER A 112 -9.70 4.04 2.92
CA SER A 112 -10.91 4.15 3.74
C SER A 112 -11.80 5.34 3.37
N THR A 113 -11.74 5.76 2.10
CA THR A 113 -12.43 6.93 1.56
C THR A 113 -13.62 6.59 0.67
N GLY A 114 -13.78 5.31 0.30
CA GLY A 114 -14.83 4.79 -0.58
C GLY A 114 -16.20 4.54 0.07
N CYS A 115 -17.12 4.02 -0.76
CA CYS A 115 -18.52 3.72 -0.38
C CYS A 115 -18.61 2.60 0.66
N ASP A 116 -17.86 1.51 0.45
CA ASP A 116 -17.82 0.34 1.34
C ASP A 116 -16.66 0.45 2.34
N SER A 117 -16.68 1.50 3.17
CA SER A 117 -15.78 1.51 4.31
C SER A 117 -16.29 0.44 5.28
N VAL A 118 -15.49 -0.61 5.48
CA VAL A 118 -15.65 -1.54 6.62
C VAL A 118 -15.95 -0.70 7.89
N PRO A 119 -16.87 -1.10 8.78
CA PRO A 119 -17.27 -0.31 9.95
C PRO A 119 -16.10 0.10 10.87
N TYR A 120 -14.93 -0.52 10.69
CA TYR A 120 -13.71 -0.22 11.43
C TYR A 120 -12.62 0.29 10.48
N PHE A 121 -11.98 1.39 10.89
CA PHE A 121 -10.81 1.95 10.25
C PHE A 121 -9.66 0.92 10.24
N ARG A 122 -9.36 0.36 9.08
CA ARG A 122 -8.37 -0.72 8.92
C ARG A 122 -7.04 -0.15 8.44
N ILE A 123 -5.99 -0.39 9.22
CA ILE A 123 -4.60 -0.13 8.85
C ILE A 123 -3.91 -1.49 8.73
N PHE A 124 -3.32 -1.79 7.58
CA PHE A 124 -2.53 -3.01 7.42
C PHE A 124 -1.16 -2.80 8.03
N ASN A 125 -0.73 -3.72 8.90
CA ASN A 125 0.64 -3.77 9.38
C ASN A 125 1.48 -4.62 8.41
N PRO A 126 2.41 -4.02 7.63
CA PRO A 126 3.15 -4.76 6.61
C PRO A 126 3.95 -5.94 7.20
N TRP A 127 4.57 -5.75 8.38
CA TRP A 127 5.32 -6.79 9.09
C TRP A 127 4.45 -8.01 9.42
N ARG A 128 3.22 -7.78 9.88
CA ARG A 128 2.27 -8.87 10.13
C ARG A 128 1.70 -9.49 8.86
N GLN A 129 1.58 -8.70 7.78
CA GLN A 129 1.10 -9.24 6.50
C GLN A 129 2.13 -10.17 5.87
N GLN A 130 3.42 -9.82 5.90
CA GLN A 130 4.46 -10.73 5.38
C GLN A 130 4.55 -12.01 6.19
N GLU A 131 4.54 -11.94 7.52
CA GLU A 131 4.62 -13.14 8.37
C GLU A 131 3.43 -14.08 8.14
N ARG A 132 2.24 -13.52 7.94
CA ARG A 132 1.02 -14.30 7.73
C ARG A 132 0.90 -14.91 6.34
N PHE A 133 1.34 -14.20 5.29
CA PHE A 133 1.07 -14.57 3.90
C PHE A 133 2.32 -15.02 3.13
N ASP A 134 3.51 -14.84 3.70
CA ASP A 134 4.80 -15.19 3.11
C ASP A 134 5.75 -15.70 4.21
N LEU A 135 5.35 -16.76 4.92
CA LEU A 135 6.02 -17.29 6.11
C LEU A 135 7.49 -17.69 5.87
N ASN A 136 7.78 -18.21 4.67
CA ASN A 136 9.14 -18.59 4.26
C ASN A 136 9.87 -17.46 3.52
N CYS A 137 9.25 -16.29 3.38
CA CYS A 137 9.75 -15.18 2.58
C CYS A 137 10.03 -15.55 1.11
N ASP A 138 9.36 -16.56 0.55
CA ASP A 138 9.59 -17.04 -0.83
C ASP A 138 9.26 -15.93 -1.84
N TYR A 139 8.17 -15.19 -1.60
CA TYR A 139 7.80 -14.07 -2.45
C TYR A 139 8.76 -12.89 -2.27
N ILE A 140 9.10 -12.55 -1.03
CA ILE A 140 10.07 -11.47 -0.74
C ILE A 140 11.43 -11.75 -1.39
N LYS A 141 11.99 -12.94 -1.19
CA LYS A 141 13.31 -13.32 -1.71
C LYS A 141 13.35 -13.35 -3.23
N LYS A 142 12.25 -13.75 -3.87
CA LYS A 142 12.13 -13.73 -5.33
C LYS A 142 12.30 -12.32 -5.92
N TRP A 143 11.76 -11.29 -5.26
CA TRP A 143 11.76 -9.91 -5.79
C TRP A 143 12.82 -9.02 -5.14
N ILE A 144 13.43 -9.46 -4.05
CA ILE A 144 14.50 -8.78 -3.34
C ILE A 144 15.67 -9.76 -3.20
N PRO A 145 16.52 -9.88 -4.24
CA PRO A 145 17.65 -10.82 -4.24
C PRO A 145 18.65 -10.53 -3.10
N GLU A 146 18.74 -9.28 -2.66
CA GLU A 146 19.52 -8.85 -1.48
C GLU A 146 19.16 -9.64 -0.20
N LEU A 147 17.91 -10.13 -0.10
CA LEU A 147 17.39 -10.89 1.05
C LEU A 147 17.38 -12.40 0.83
N GLU A 148 17.81 -12.91 -0.33
CA GLU A 148 17.69 -14.33 -0.70
C GLU A 148 18.35 -15.27 0.33
N LYS A 149 19.57 -14.91 0.76
CA LYS A 149 20.38 -15.68 1.71
C LYS A 149 20.00 -15.43 3.18
N VAL A 150 19.13 -14.47 3.45
CA VAL A 150 18.73 -14.11 4.82
C VAL A 150 17.66 -15.08 5.31
N GLU A 151 17.75 -15.51 6.57
CA GLU A 151 16.73 -16.38 7.15
C GLU A 151 15.37 -15.66 7.24
N PRO A 152 14.24 -16.32 6.92
CA PRO A 152 12.91 -15.69 6.99
C PRO A 152 12.60 -15.07 8.35
N LYS A 153 13.03 -15.73 9.43
CA LYS A 153 12.87 -15.23 10.81
C LYS A 153 13.54 -13.88 11.04
N ILE A 154 14.67 -13.61 10.38
CA ILE A 154 15.36 -12.32 10.43
C ILE A 154 14.59 -11.30 9.59
N ILE A 155 14.17 -11.67 8.38
CA ILE A 155 13.39 -10.79 7.48
C ILE A 155 12.10 -10.30 8.16
N HIS A 156 11.38 -11.17 8.88
CA HIS A 156 10.17 -10.80 9.63
C HIS A 156 10.44 -9.86 10.83
N LYS A 157 11.69 -9.74 11.26
CA LYS A 157 12.13 -8.98 12.45
C LYS A 157 13.08 -7.82 12.13
N LEU A 158 13.22 -7.42 10.86
CA LEU A 158 14.07 -6.27 10.47
C LEU A 158 13.69 -4.97 11.18
N TRP A 159 12.43 -4.84 11.63
CA TRP A 159 11.96 -3.71 12.42
C TRP A 159 12.43 -3.72 13.89
N GLU A 160 12.80 -4.88 14.44
CA GLU A 160 13.35 -5.03 15.80
C GLU A 160 14.86 -4.84 15.80
N LYS A 161 15.55 -5.53 14.87
CA LYS A 161 17.00 -5.50 14.74
C LYS A 161 17.39 -5.58 13.28
N PHE A 162 17.98 -4.50 12.77
CA PHE A 162 18.51 -4.45 11.42
C PHE A 162 19.99 -4.90 11.43
N PRO A 163 20.37 -5.96 10.71
CA PRO A 163 21.78 -6.39 10.65
C PRO A 163 22.67 -5.33 10.00
N GLU A 164 23.90 -5.15 10.50
CA GLU A 164 24.81 -4.11 10.01
C GLU A 164 25.32 -4.39 8.59
N ASP A 165 25.61 -5.67 8.29
CA ASP A 165 26.15 -6.11 6.99
C ASP A 165 25.05 -6.36 5.94
N LEU A 166 23.80 -5.97 6.20
CA LEU A 166 22.70 -6.21 5.29
C LEU A 166 22.62 -5.10 4.23
N GLU A 167 22.89 -5.46 2.97
CA GLU A 167 22.77 -4.60 1.80
C GLU A 167 21.30 -4.43 1.35
N TYR A 168 20.45 -3.93 2.25
CA TYR A 168 19.04 -3.60 1.99
C TYR A 168 18.70 -2.27 2.71
N PRO A 169 17.82 -1.40 2.19
CA PRO A 169 17.46 -0.17 2.87
C PRO A 169 16.86 -0.41 4.27
N LYS A 170 17.28 0.42 5.23
CA LYS A 170 16.65 0.46 6.56
C LYS A 170 15.20 0.95 6.43
N PRO A 171 14.27 0.47 7.27
CA PRO A 171 12.89 0.96 7.28
C PRO A 171 12.84 2.48 7.39
N MET A 172 12.25 3.14 6.38
CA MET A 172 12.22 4.60 6.29
C MET A 172 11.36 5.28 7.37
N LEU A 173 10.53 4.49 8.07
CA LEU A 173 9.60 4.95 9.11
C LEU A 173 9.28 3.82 10.10
N ILE A 174 8.66 4.19 11.21
CA ILE A 174 8.15 3.25 12.21
C ILE A 174 6.64 3.11 12.05
N HIS A 175 6.17 1.98 11.53
CA HIS A 175 4.74 1.72 11.26
C HIS A 175 3.82 2.05 12.44
N LYS A 176 4.23 1.70 13.67
CA LYS A 176 3.42 1.95 14.88
C LYS A 176 3.14 3.45 15.07
N ILE A 177 4.11 4.31 14.78
CA ILE A 177 3.98 5.77 14.93
C ILE A 177 3.04 6.32 13.85
N GLU A 178 3.26 5.95 12.59
CA GLU A 178 2.45 6.45 11.47
C GLU A 178 1.00 5.93 11.54
N ALA A 179 0.79 4.70 12.02
CA ALA A 179 -0.55 4.16 12.26
C ALA A 179 -1.35 5.00 13.27
N GLU A 180 -0.72 5.46 14.36
CA GLU A 180 -1.36 6.35 15.33
C GLU A 180 -1.64 7.75 14.75
N LYS A 181 -0.69 8.33 14.00
CA LYS A 181 -0.91 9.60 13.29
C LYS A 181 -2.10 9.49 12.32
N THR A 182 -2.17 8.40 11.57
CA THR A 182 -3.26 8.11 10.64
C THR A 182 -4.61 8.05 11.36
N LYS A 183 -4.69 7.43 12.55
CA LYS A 183 -5.93 7.44 13.35
C LYS A 183 -6.33 8.86 13.76
N LEU A 184 -5.37 9.68 14.18
CA LEU A 184 -5.62 11.08 14.57
C LEU A 184 -6.10 11.94 13.39
N ILE A 185 -5.43 11.82 12.22
CA ILE A 185 -5.82 12.53 10.99
C ILE A 185 -7.25 12.18 10.60
N PHE A 186 -7.62 10.91 10.63
CA PHE A 186 -8.98 10.49 10.24
C PHE A 186 -10.03 10.85 11.28
N LYS A 187 -9.69 10.85 12.58
CA LYS A 187 -10.59 11.29 13.65
C LYS A 187 -10.87 12.79 13.62
N SER A 188 -9.93 13.59 13.12
CA SER A 188 -10.10 15.05 12.99
C SER A 188 -10.94 15.49 11.80
N GLN A 189 -11.28 14.57 10.88
CA GLN A 189 -12.15 14.86 9.75
C GLN A 189 -13.62 14.87 10.20
N LYS A 190 -14.25 16.05 10.17
CA LYS A 190 -15.68 16.25 10.44
C LYS A 190 -16.52 15.94 9.20
#